data_AF-A0A944EYN1-F1
#
_entry.id   AF-A0A944EYN1-F1
#
_cell.length_a   1.000
_cell.length_b   1.000
_cell.length_c   1.000
_cell.angle_alpha   90.00
_cell.angle_beta   90.00
_cell.angle_gamma   90.00
#
_symmetry.space_group_name_H-M   'P 1'
#
loop_
_entity.id
_entity.type
_entity.pdbx_description
1 polymer ?
#
loop_
_entity_poly.entity_id
_entity_poly.type
_entity_poly.pdbx_seq_one_letter_code
_entity_poly.pdbx_strand_id
1 'polypeptide(L)'
;MEAASHIERLEQVSASDSRELDRVCEEVATALLEGDVEPPFTVASADFAADPHLICADRYWRLRFLDRPSIRTAAACSTWLVGHVSRDHRTEVLEKWSLGYAFITKDSVESTLELSQAVEDIVGHDTAAGDTAYFATLYHAGKLRSNFWFDELHQFLDASLLALAAGVHRQAPLFTALRSFAAFGSRAITAEHAIGLLDQAWSSPERTRHVVDICLNGIQAASPFDGHGELLRDRAAEAVRDHPFDHIFHFRLGSGQHMVRDHDAALASINTALRHLPALGSRGSHKLLQEQYLAKRDAILEGRMRAELDAEHAQRLADQEDRHRLRWEQLEGELRRRGEEQEKAMREGQESARANHVRSVELVAVFTSAIAFAVGSLQVTLTGSFSLRDRLALIGAWGAGHVVFALLVVGGTWLITRPRR
;
A
#
# COMPACT_ATOMS: atom_id res chain seq x y z
N MET A 1 -44.24 -7.00 44.19
CA MET A 1 -43.95 -5.86 45.08
C MET A 1 -42.51 -5.36 44.90
N GLU A 2 -41.53 -6.26 44.74
CA GLU A 2 -40.11 -5.92 44.57
C GLU A 2 -39.82 -5.09 43.30
N ALA A 3 -40.27 -5.54 42.12
CA ALA A 3 -40.03 -4.83 40.85
C ALA A 3 -40.58 -3.39 40.81
N ALA A 4 -41.74 -3.13 41.45
CA ALA A 4 -42.32 -1.78 41.51
C ALA A 4 -41.47 -0.83 42.36
N SER A 5 -40.91 -1.33 43.47
CA SER A 5 -39.99 -0.56 44.31
C SER A 5 -38.66 -0.26 43.61
N HIS A 6 -38.18 -1.18 42.76
CA HIS A 6 -36.99 -0.98 41.94
C HIS A 6 -37.20 0.07 40.83
N ILE A 7 -38.36 0.08 40.17
CA ILE A 7 -38.70 1.07 39.14
C ILE A 7 -38.84 2.48 39.75
N GLU A 8 -39.50 2.61 40.90
CA GLU A 8 -39.60 3.89 41.61
C GLU A 8 -38.22 4.46 41.98
N ARG A 9 -37.26 3.59 42.27
CA ARG A 9 -35.87 3.99 42.53
C ARG A 9 -35.16 4.49 41.28
N LEU A 10 -35.49 3.96 40.09
CA LEU A 10 -34.92 4.42 38.82
C LEU A 10 -35.31 5.89 38.52
N GLU A 11 -36.54 6.29 38.87
CA GLU A 11 -37.04 7.66 38.69
C GLU A 11 -36.34 8.70 39.59
N GLN A 12 -35.74 8.25 40.70
CA GLN A 12 -35.12 9.12 41.70
C GLN A 12 -33.63 9.38 41.45
N VAL A 13 -33.01 8.69 40.50
CA VAL A 13 -31.56 8.80 40.25
C VAL A 13 -31.24 9.99 39.37
N SER A 14 -30.29 10.82 39.81
CA SER A 14 -29.79 11.95 39.03
C SER A 14 -28.75 11.48 38.02
N ALA A 15 -28.86 11.95 36.77
CA ALA A 15 -27.85 11.77 35.74
C ALA A 15 -26.47 12.39 36.07
N SER A 16 -26.39 13.24 37.11
CA SER A 16 -25.12 13.86 37.54
C SER A 16 -24.19 12.90 38.29
N ASP A 17 -24.71 11.80 38.85
CA ASP A 17 -23.92 10.75 39.50
C ASP A 17 -23.91 9.49 38.64
N SER A 18 -22.99 9.44 37.66
CA SER A 18 -22.91 8.35 36.68
C SER A 18 -22.65 6.97 37.30
N ARG A 19 -21.95 6.92 38.45
CA ARG A 19 -21.67 5.64 39.14
C ARG A 19 -22.91 5.10 39.82
N GLU A 20 -23.68 5.98 40.47
CA GLU A 20 -24.93 5.60 41.10
C GLU A 20 -25.98 5.22 40.05
N LEU A 21 -26.03 5.96 38.93
CA LEU A 21 -26.85 5.63 37.76
C LEU A 21 -26.55 4.23 37.22
N ASP A 22 -25.27 3.93 36.95
CA ASP A 22 -24.86 2.60 36.50
C ASP A 22 -25.27 1.51 37.50
N ARG A 23 -25.06 1.73 38.81
CA ARG A 23 -25.38 0.76 39.86
C ARG A 23 -26.89 0.48 39.92
N VAL A 24 -27.72 1.53 39.94
CA VAL A 24 -29.18 1.36 40.02
C VAL A 24 -29.74 0.72 38.76
N CYS A 25 -29.27 1.12 37.57
CA CYS A 25 -29.70 0.49 36.32
C CYS A 25 -29.38 -1.01 36.29
N GLU A 26 -28.21 -1.42 36.79
CA GLU A 26 -27.85 -2.85 36.88
C GLU A 26 -28.74 -3.61 37.87
N GLU A 27 -29.01 -3.03 39.06
CA GLU A 27 -29.90 -3.64 40.06
C GLU A 27 -31.32 -3.84 39.53
N VAL A 28 -31.89 -2.80 38.89
CA VAL A 28 -33.24 -2.85 38.33
C VAL A 28 -33.32 -3.83 37.16
N ALA A 29 -32.35 -3.79 36.24
CA ALA A 29 -32.29 -4.72 35.11
C ALA A 29 -32.19 -6.18 35.56
N THR A 30 -31.39 -6.47 36.60
CA THR A 30 -31.25 -7.81 37.17
C THR A 30 -32.58 -8.28 37.78
N ALA A 31 -33.22 -7.44 38.60
CA ALA A 31 -34.51 -7.77 39.21
C ALA A 31 -35.62 -8.01 38.17
N LEU A 32 -35.63 -7.24 37.08
CA LEU A 32 -36.57 -7.43 35.97
C LEU A 32 -36.31 -8.77 35.24
N LEU A 33 -35.06 -9.13 35.00
CA LEU A 33 -34.71 -10.39 34.35
C LEU A 33 -35.07 -11.61 35.23
N GLU A 34 -34.73 -11.56 36.52
CA GLU A 34 -35.07 -12.63 37.48
C GLU A 34 -36.59 -12.80 37.64
N GLY A 35 -37.34 -11.71 37.51
CA GLY A 35 -38.80 -11.73 37.50
C GLY A 35 -39.45 -12.14 36.17
N ASP A 36 -38.66 -12.37 35.10
CA ASP A 36 -39.13 -12.56 33.72
C ASP A 36 -40.09 -11.45 33.26
N VAL A 37 -39.81 -10.20 33.67
CA VAL A 37 -40.60 -9.02 33.34
C VAL A 37 -39.79 -8.13 32.41
N GLU A 38 -40.33 -7.83 31.23
CA GLU A 38 -39.73 -6.86 30.31
C GLU A 38 -39.82 -5.43 30.89
N PRO A 39 -38.87 -4.53 30.58
CA PRO A 39 -38.87 -3.19 31.12
C PRO A 39 -40.20 -2.46 30.79
N PRO A 40 -40.98 -2.01 31.78
CA PRO A 40 -42.35 -1.56 31.54
C PRO A 40 -42.46 -0.06 31.20
N PHE A 41 -41.32 0.61 31.00
CA PHE A 41 -41.24 2.06 30.81
C PHE A 41 -40.92 2.42 29.36
N THR A 42 -41.25 3.65 29.00
CA THR A 42 -40.97 4.23 27.67
C THR A 42 -39.62 4.93 27.67
N VAL A 43 -38.86 4.77 26.59
CA VAL A 43 -37.58 5.44 26.36
C VAL A 43 -37.79 6.60 25.38
N ALA A 44 -37.50 7.80 25.85
CA ALA A 44 -37.77 9.04 25.13
C ALA A 44 -36.52 9.70 24.52
N SER A 45 -35.34 9.09 24.65
CA SER A 45 -34.09 9.62 24.11
C SER A 45 -33.20 8.52 23.51
N ALA A 46 -32.09 8.92 22.89
CA ALA A 46 -30.98 8.05 22.53
C ALA A 46 -29.70 8.36 23.35
N ASP A 47 -29.84 8.98 24.53
CA ASP A 47 -28.69 9.34 25.39
C ASP A 47 -28.23 8.16 26.25
N PHE A 48 -27.30 7.37 25.71
CA PHE A 48 -26.71 6.22 26.39
C PHE A 48 -25.80 6.56 27.58
N ALA A 49 -25.60 7.84 27.89
CA ALA A 49 -24.78 8.28 29.03
C ALA A 49 -25.62 8.79 30.20
N ALA A 50 -26.80 9.35 29.93
CA ALA A 50 -27.61 10.03 30.94
C ALA A 50 -29.04 9.54 31.09
N ASP A 51 -29.62 8.85 30.10
CA ASP A 51 -31.02 8.39 30.18
C ASP A 51 -31.15 7.11 31.02
N PRO A 52 -31.73 7.17 32.23
CA PRO A 52 -31.85 6.01 33.11
C PRO A 52 -32.71 4.89 32.52
N HIS A 53 -33.76 5.24 31.76
CA HIS A 53 -34.64 4.25 31.16
C HIS A 53 -33.92 3.51 30.02
N LEU A 54 -33.24 4.26 29.14
CA LEU A 54 -32.47 3.66 28.05
C LEU A 54 -31.35 2.76 28.59
N ILE A 55 -30.59 3.23 29.59
CA ILE A 55 -29.48 2.48 30.18
C ILE A 55 -30.01 1.22 30.88
N CYS A 56 -31.07 1.33 31.69
CA CYS A 56 -31.67 0.17 32.35
C CYS A 56 -32.22 -0.86 31.34
N ALA A 57 -32.91 -0.41 30.28
CA ALA A 57 -33.39 -1.31 29.24
C ALA A 57 -32.24 -1.96 28.48
N ASP A 58 -31.16 -1.22 28.19
CA ASP A 58 -29.95 -1.77 27.56
C ASP A 58 -29.32 -2.86 28.44
N ARG A 59 -29.22 -2.65 29.75
CA ARG A 59 -28.70 -3.66 30.69
C ARG A 59 -29.59 -4.89 30.75
N TYR A 60 -30.91 -4.71 30.81
CA TYR A 60 -31.86 -5.83 30.80
C TYR A 60 -31.70 -6.69 29.55
N TRP A 61 -31.75 -6.06 28.36
CA TRP A 61 -31.63 -6.80 27.10
C TRP A 61 -30.25 -7.43 26.97
N ARG A 62 -29.18 -6.73 27.37
CA ARG A 62 -27.83 -7.30 27.42
C ARG A 62 -27.78 -8.58 28.27
N LEU A 63 -28.34 -8.57 29.48
CA LEU A 63 -28.36 -9.75 30.34
C LEU A 63 -29.18 -10.89 29.70
N ARG A 64 -30.34 -10.57 29.11
CA ARG A 64 -31.19 -11.56 28.41
C ARG A 64 -30.49 -12.18 27.19
N PHE A 65 -29.72 -11.39 26.44
CA PHE A 65 -28.88 -11.90 25.35
C PHE A 65 -27.75 -12.79 25.86
N LEU A 66 -27.11 -12.45 26.98
CA LEU A 66 -26.06 -13.30 27.56
C LEU A 66 -26.62 -14.63 28.10
N ASP A 67 -27.85 -14.65 28.61
CA ASP A 67 -28.55 -15.89 29.03
C ASP A 67 -29.00 -16.72 27.81
N ARG A 68 -29.58 -16.07 26.79
CA ARG A 68 -30.19 -16.71 25.61
C ARG A 68 -29.79 -16.00 24.32
N PRO A 69 -28.58 -16.25 23.79
CA PRO A 69 -28.04 -15.46 22.68
C PRO A 69 -28.55 -15.93 21.31
N SER A 70 -29.85 -15.78 21.06
CA SER A 70 -30.56 -16.28 19.87
C SER A 70 -31.26 -15.19 19.05
N ILE A 71 -31.51 -15.44 17.76
CA ILE A 71 -32.36 -14.57 16.92
C ILE A 71 -33.81 -14.43 17.43
N ARG A 72 -34.33 -15.39 18.21
CA ARG A 72 -35.64 -15.25 18.87
C ARG A 72 -35.61 -14.19 19.97
N THR A 73 -34.52 -14.13 20.72
CA THR A 73 -34.27 -13.06 21.71
C THR A 73 -34.15 -11.71 21.00
N ALA A 74 -33.49 -11.68 19.84
CA ALA A 74 -33.41 -10.47 19.01
C ALA A 74 -34.77 -10.01 18.48
N ALA A 75 -35.63 -10.94 18.07
CA ALA A 75 -37.00 -10.63 17.67
C ALA A 75 -37.81 -10.04 18.84
N ALA A 76 -37.78 -10.66 20.02
CA ALA A 76 -38.45 -10.13 21.21
C ALA A 76 -37.95 -8.73 21.59
N CYS A 77 -36.63 -8.52 21.54
CA CYS A 77 -36.01 -7.21 21.77
C CYS A 77 -36.51 -6.15 20.78
N SER A 78 -36.62 -6.51 19.50
CA SER A 78 -37.15 -5.61 18.47
C SER A 78 -38.61 -5.26 18.71
N THR A 79 -39.46 -6.25 19.03
CA THR A 79 -40.87 -6.00 19.37
C THR A 79 -41.00 -5.04 20.56
N TRP A 80 -40.20 -5.25 21.60
CA TRP A 80 -40.17 -4.35 22.75
C TRP A 80 -39.71 -2.93 22.35
N LEU A 81 -38.62 -2.82 21.58
CA LEU A 81 -38.07 -1.55 21.11
C LEU A 81 -39.12 -0.75 20.31
N VAL A 82 -39.84 -1.40 19.40
CA VAL A 82 -40.90 -0.76 18.60
C VAL A 82 -42.05 -0.26 19.47
N GLY A 83 -42.37 -0.96 20.57
CA GLY A 83 -43.41 -0.57 21.51
C GLY A 83 -43.00 0.55 22.48
N HIS A 84 -41.73 0.59 22.89
CA HIS A 84 -41.30 1.37 24.06
C HIS A 84 -40.32 2.49 23.72
N VAL A 85 -39.67 2.49 22.56
CA VAL A 85 -38.75 3.58 22.15
C VAL A 85 -39.46 4.58 21.24
N SER A 86 -39.34 5.86 21.57
CA SER A 86 -39.83 6.97 20.74
C SER A 86 -39.33 6.87 19.30
N ARG A 87 -40.22 7.10 18.33
CA ARG A 87 -39.94 6.89 16.89
C ARG A 87 -38.69 7.61 16.41
N ASP A 88 -38.45 8.82 16.90
CA ASP A 88 -37.33 9.68 16.50
C ASP A 88 -35.95 9.12 16.92
N HIS A 89 -35.93 8.20 17.89
CA HIS A 89 -34.71 7.61 18.44
C HIS A 89 -34.52 6.14 18.06
N ARG A 90 -35.51 5.51 17.41
CA ARG A 90 -35.50 4.07 17.14
C ARG A 90 -34.30 3.62 16.32
N THR A 91 -33.94 4.35 15.26
CA THR A 91 -32.82 3.98 14.40
C THR A 91 -31.52 3.90 15.21
N GLU A 92 -31.20 4.93 15.98
CA GLU A 92 -29.97 4.97 16.76
C GLU A 92 -29.90 3.84 17.80
N VAL A 93 -31.00 3.60 18.52
CA VAL A 93 -31.08 2.53 19.53
C VAL A 93 -31.01 1.15 18.86
N LEU A 94 -31.75 0.93 17.76
CA LEU A 94 -31.78 -0.32 17.00
C LEU A 94 -30.39 -0.70 16.49
N GLU A 95 -29.69 0.23 15.85
CA GLU A 95 -28.37 -0.05 15.29
C GLU A 95 -27.35 -0.36 16.38
N LYS A 96 -27.38 0.41 17.48
CA LYS A 96 -26.46 0.20 18.59
C LYS A 96 -26.72 -1.13 19.31
N TRP A 97 -27.98 -1.47 19.55
CA TRP A 97 -28.36 -2.69 20.24
C TRP A 97 -28.13 -3.93 19.38
N SER A 98 -28.62 -3.95 18.14
CA SER A 98 -28.46 -5.11 17.26
C SER A 98 -26.98 -5.47 17.05
N LEU A 99 -26.12 -4.49 16.73
CA LEU A 99 -24.70 -4.73 16.51
C LEU A 99 -23.91 -4.93 17.82
N GLY A 100 -24.27 -4.20 18.88
CA GLY A 100 -23.60 -4.30 20.18
C GLY A 100 -23.85 -5.66 20.85
N TYR A 101 -25.10 -6.12 20.86
CA TYR A 101 -25.45 -7.44 21.40
C TYR A 101 -24.87 -8.57 20.55
N ALA A 102 -24.81 -8.39 19.22
CA ALA A 102 -24.15 -9.33 18.34
C ALA A 102 -22.66 -9.49 18.65
N PHE A 103 -21.96 -8.38 18.94
CA PHE A 103 -20.54 -8.42 19.28
C PHE A 103 -20.26 -9.19 20.58
N ILE A 104 -21.06 -8.97 21.64
CA ILE A 104 -20.85 -9.64 22.93
C ILE A 104 -21.30 -11.11 22.94
N THR A 105 -22.12 -11.53 21.97
CA THR A 105 -22.61 -12.90 21.80
C THR A 105 -22.09 -13.54 20.50
N LYS A 106 -20.95 -13.07 20.00
CA LYS A 106 -20.40 -13.52 18.72
C LYS A 106 -19.99 -14.99 18.70
N ASP A 107 -19.82 -15.61 19.86
CA ASP A 107 -19.48 -17.03 20.03
C ASP A 107 -20.67 -17.98 19.88
N SER A 108 -21.90 -17.47 19.79
CA SER A 108 -23.13 -18.26 19.62
C SER A 108 -23.79 -18.03 18.26
N VAL A 109 -23.01 -18.09 17.18
CA VAL A 109 -23.57 -17.98 15.82
C VAL A 109 -24.53 -19.13 15.55
N GLU A 110 -25.76 -18.80 15.19
CA GLU A 110 -26.80 -19.77 14.87
C GLU A 110 -26.48 -20.52 13.57
N SER A 111 -26.73 -21.83 13.57
CA SER A 111 -26.66 -22.68 12.38
C SER A 111 -27.80 -22.41 11.40
N THR A 112 -27.64 -22.82 10.14
CA THR A 112 -28.70 -22.71 9.12
C THR A 112 -30.02 -23.35 9.55
N LEU A 113 -29.96 -24.49 10.27
CA LEU A 113 -31.16 -25.18 10.78
C LEU A 113 -31.87 -24.35 11.84
N GLU A 114 -31.14 -23.80 12.81
CA GLU A 114 -31.69 -22.94 13.86
C GLU A 114 -32.30 -21.67 13.27
N LEU A 115 -31.63 -21.07 12.28
CA LEU A 115 -32.15 -19.93 11.53
C LEU A 115 -33.48 -20.28 10.84
N SER A 116 -33.54 -21.39 10.09
CA SER A 116 -34.76 -21.81 9.41
C SER A 116 -35.93 -22.08 10.37
N GLN A 117 -35.66 -22.70 11.52
CA GLN A 117 -36.69 -23.00 12.52
C GLN A 117 -37.26 -21.75 13.19
N ALA A 118 -36.43 -20.73 13.45
CA ALA A 118 -36.89 -19.51 14.10
C ALA A 118 -37.50 -18.50 13.11
N VAL A 119 -37.16 -18.57 11.82
CA VAL A 119 -37.70 -17.65 10.80
C VAL A 119 -39.22 -17.73 10.70
N GLU A 120 -39.81 -18.92 10.74
CA GLU A 120 -41.28 -19.07 10.64
C GLU A 120 -41.99 -18.31 11.78
N ASP A 121 -41.51 -18.47 13.01
CA ASP A 121 -42.03 -17.77 14.19
C ASP A 121 -41.89 -16.25 14.06
N ILE A 122 -40.71 -15.78 13.64
CA ILE A 122 -40.39 -14.34 13.53
C ILE A 122 -41.23 -13.68 12.45
N VAL A 123 -41.27 -14.27 11.25
CA VAL A 123 -41.99 -13.71 10.10
C VAL A 123 -43.50 -13.74 10.32
N GLY A 124 -44.00 -14.78 11.01
CA GLY A 124 -45.43 -14.89 11.33
C GLY A 124 -45.97 -13.76 12.22
N HIS A 125 -45.11 -13.10 13.01
CA HIS A 125 -45.49 -12.04 13.94
C HIS A 125 -44.89 -10.66 13.57
N ASP A 126 -44.28 -10.54 12.39
CA ASP A 126 -43.59 -9.32 11.99
C ASP A 126 -44.55 -8.25 11.44
N THR A 127 -44.07 -7.01 11.37
CA THR A 127 -44.75 -5.92 10.66
C THR A 127 -44.67 -6.14 9.15
N ALA A 128 -45.59 -5.52 8.39
CA ALA A 128 -45.51 -5.55 6.93
C ALA A 128 -44.22 -4.91 6.38
N ALA A 129 -43.54 -4.08 7.18
CA ALA A 129 -42.25 -3.49 6.83
C ALA A 129 -41.06 -4.42 7.10
N GLY A 130 -41.22 -5.46 7.91
CA GLY A 130 -40.15 -6.40 8.27
C GLY A 130 -39.23 -5.90 9.38
N ASP A 131 -39.73 -5.10 10.33
CA ASP A 131 -38.91 -4.45 11.37
C ASP A 131 -38.24 -5.46 12.31
N THR A 132 -38.96 -6.52 12.68
CA THR A 132 -38.47 -7.58 13.57
C THR A 132 -37.43 -8.43 12.86
N ALA A 133 -37.73 -8.86 11.63
CA ALA A 133 -36.79 -9.58 10.77
C ALA A 133 -35.54 -8.76 10.48
N TYR A 134 -35.67 -7.45 10.27
CA TYR A 134 -34.53 -6.57 10.07
C TYR A 134 -33.61 -6.52 11.30
N PHE A 135 -34.15 -6.28 12.50
CA PHE A 135 -33.35 -6.29 13.73
C PHE A 135 -32.65 -7.64 13.94
N ALA A 136 -33.38 -8.76 13.81
CA ALA A 136 -32.82 -10.10 13.95
C ALA A 136 -31.74 -10.40 12.89
N THR A 137 -31.93 -9.90 11.66
CA THR A 137 -30.93 -9.98 10.59
C THR A 137 -29.67 -9.21 10.95
N LEU A 138 -29.79 -7.95 11.41
CA LEU A 138 -28.64 -7.14 11.82
C LEU A 138 -27.88 -7.77 12.99
N TYR A 139 -28.60 -8.35 13.96
CA TYR A 139 -28.00 -9.07 15.08
C TYR A 139 -27.18 -10.27 14.59
N HIS A 140 -27.76 -11.17 13.79
CA HIS A 140 -27.01 -12.33 13.30
C HIS A 140 -25.86 -11.94 12.37
N ALA A 141 -26.10 -11.00 11.44
CA ALA A 141 -25.05 -10.42 10.58
C ALA A 141 -23.92 -9.77 11.39
N GLY A 142 -24.24 -9.11 12.51
CA GLY A 142 -23.28 -8.52 13.42
C GLY A 142 -22.36 -9.57 14.08
N LYS A 143 -22.87 -10.78 14.36
CA LYS A 143 -22.06 -11.88 14.91
C LYS A 143 -21.06 -12.36 13.86
N LEU A 144 -21.55 -12.65 12.64
CA LEU A 144 -20.73 -13.06 11.50
C LEU A 144 -19.64 -12.02 11.19
N ARG A 145 -20.00 -10.72 11.18
CA ARG A 145 -19.08 -9.60 11.03
C ARG A 145 -17.98 -9.61 12.10
N SER A 146 -18.37 -9.79 13.36
CA SER A 146 -17.45 -9.76 14.51
C SER A 146 -16.47 -10.93 14.54
N ASN A 147 -16.78 -12.02 13.83
CA ASN A 147 -15.91 -13.17 13.63
C ASN A 147 -15.15 -13.14 12.29
N PHE A 148 -15.34 -12.11 11.46
CA PHE A 148 -14.77 -12.00 10.12
C PHE A 148 -15.16 -13.19 9.19
N TRP A 149 -16.37 -13.74 9.36
CA TRP A 149 -16.93 -14.79 8.51
C TRP A 149 -17.56 -14.17 7.26
N PHE A 150 -16.71 -13.67 6.36
CA PHE A 150 -17.13 -12.84 5.23
C PHE A 150 -18.01 -13.58 4.22
N ASP A 151 -17.66 -14.81 3.87
CA ASP A 151 -18.38 -15.59 2.88
C ASP A 151 -19.75 -16.04 3.42
N GLU A 152 -19.79 -16.46 4.69
CA GLU A 152 -21.03 -16.80 5.39
C GLU A 152 -21.93 -15.57 5.58
N LEU A 153 -21.35 -14.41 5.93
CA LEU A 153 -22.08 -13.15 6.02
C LEU A 153 -22.68 -12.75 4.67
N HIS A 154 -21.91 -12.88 3.59
CA HIS A 154 -22.38 -12.60 2.24
C HIS A 154 -23.55 -13.53 1.88
N GLN A 155 -23.37 -14.84 2.05
CA GLN A 155 -24.41 -15.83 1.77
C GLN A 155 -25.68 -15.59 2.60
N PHE A 156 -25.52 -15.27 3.89
CA PHE A 156 -26.63 -14.97 4.79
C PHE A 156 -27.43 -13.75 4.34
N LEU A 157 -26.76 -12.63 4.05
CA LEU A 157 -27.42 -11.38 3.64
C LEU A 157 -28.06 -11.47 2.26
N ASP A 158 -27.51 -12.31 1.37
CA ASP A 158 -28.01 -12.45 0.00
C ASP A 158 -29.22 -13.39 -0.09
N ALA A 159 -29.15 -14.55 0.57
CA ALA A 159 -30.04 -15.68 0.29
C ALA A 159 -30.82 -16.22 1.49
N SER A 160 -30.51 -15.84 2.74
CA SER A 160 -31.25 -16.40 3.88
C SER A 160 -32.69 -15.88 3.95
N LEU A 161 -33.62 -16.76 4.35
CA LEU A 161 -35.03 -16.38 4.49
C LEU A 161 -35.23 -15.23 5.49
N LEU A 162 -34.42 -15.18 6.56
CA LEU A 162 -34.45 -14.10 7.54
C LEU A 162 -34.07 -12.75 6.91
N ALA A 163 -32.97 -12.72 6.15
CA ALA A 163 -32.51 -11.52 5.47
C ALA A 163 -33.49 -11.08 4.36
N LEU A 164 -34.12 -12.03 3.67
CA LEU A 164 -35.18 -11.74 2.70
C LEU A 164 -36.42 -11.15 3.37
N ALA A 165 -36.79 -11.63 4.56
CA ALA A 165 -37.93 -11.15 5.32
C ALA A 165 -37.76 -9.71 5.86
N ALA A 166 -36.53 -9.19 5.94
CA ALA A 166 -36.28 -7.77 6.25
C ALA A 166 -36.87 -6.80 5.20
N GLY A 167 -37.35 -7.30 4.05
CA GLY A 167 -38.20 -6.53 3.13
C GLY A 167 -37.54 -5.27 2.60
N VAL A 168 -38.20 -4.12 2.81
CA VAL A 168 -37.72 -2.80 2.34
C VAL A 168 -36.41 -2.39 3.02
N HIS A 169 -36.15 -2.88 4.24
CA HIS A 169 -34.92 -2.57 4.99
C HIS A 169 -33.66 -3.16 4.37
N ARG A 170 -33.78 -4.08 3.41
CA ARG A 170 -32.63 -4.56 2.62
C ARG A 170 -31.94 -3.45 1.82
N GLN A 171 -32.67 -2.36 1.54
CA GLN A 171 -32.12 -1.16 0.90
C GLN A 171 -31.63 -0.13 1.92
N ALA A 172 -31.77 -0.38 3.22
CA ALA A 172 -31.28 0.53 4.24
C ALA A 172 -29.75 0.66 4.16
N PRO A 173 -29.18 1.84 4.48
CA PRO A 173 -27.74 2.07 4.37
C PRO A 173 -26.92 1.10 5.22
N LEU A 174 -27.40 0.74 6.41
CA LEU A 174 -26.72 -0.18 7.30
C LEU A 174 -26.66 -1.60 6.73
N PHE A 175 -27.76 -2.09 6.17
CA PHE A 175 -27.80 -3.38 5.49
C PHE A 175 -26.80 -3.40 4.32
N THR A 176 -26.79 -2.33 3.52
CA THR A 176 -25.87 -2.18 2.40
C THR A 176 -24.41 -2.10 2.85
N ALA A 177 -24.12 -1.42 3.96
CA ALA A 177 -22.78 -1.37 4.55
C ALA A 177 -22.30 -2.75 5.02
N LEU A 178 -23.18 -3.58 5.60
CA LEU A 178 -22.85 -4.97 5.96
C LEU A 178 -22.57 -5.82 4.71
N ARG A 179 -23.31 -5.63 3.62
CA ARG A 179 -23.02 -6.29 2.34
C ARG A 179 -21.66 -5.85 1.78
N SER A 180 -21.34 -4.55 1.86
CA SER A 180 -20.03 -4.02 1.47
C SER A 180 -18.90 -4.63 2.32
N PHE A 181 -19.07 -4.69 3.65
CA PHE A 181 -18.11 -5.33 4.56
C PHE A 181 -17.86 -6.79 4.17
N ALA A 182 -18.92 -7.57 3.92
CA ALA A 182 -18.80 -8.96 3.48
C ALA A 182 -18.07 -9.08 2.14
N ALA A 183 -18.41 -8.21 1.19
CA ALA A 183 -17.80 -8.16 -0.13
C ALA A 183 -16.29 -7.85 -0.09
N PHE A 184 -15.85 -6.93 0.78
CA PHE A 184 -14.43 -6.58 0.90
C PHE A 184 -13.56 -7.73 1.40
N GLY A 185 -14.08 -8.55 2.32
CA GLY A 185 -13.32 -9.66 2.90
C GLY A 185 -13.50 -11.00 2.18
N SER A 186 -14.52 -11.12 1.32
CA SER A 186 -14.72 -12.32 0.50
C SER A 186 -13.64 -12.43 -0.57
N ARG A 187 -13.15 -13.66 -0.80
CA ARG A 187 -12.19 -13.93 -1.90
C ARG A 187 -12.86 -14.11 -3.26
N ALA A 188 -14.18 -14.31 -3.27
CA ALA A 188 -14.95 -14.56 -4.49
C ALA A 188 -15.48 -13.27 -5.13
N ILE A 189 -15.48 -12.15 -4.39
CA ILE A 189 -16.09 -10.89 -4.80
C ILE A 189 -14.99 -9.88 -5.14
N THR A 190 -15.21 -9.10 -6.20
CA THR A 190 -14.23 -8.09 -6.63
C THR A 190 -14.25 -6.87 -5.73
N ALA A 191 -13.09 -6.23 -5.57
CA ALA A 191 -12.98 -4.95 -4.88
C ALA A 191 -13.88 -3.87 -5.51
N GLU A 192 -14.03 -3.86 -6.84
CA GLU A 192 -14.93 -2.94 -7.54
C GLU A 192 -16.39 -3.08 -7.08
N HIS A 193 -16.88 -4.32 -6.94
CA HIS A 193 -18.24 -4.56 -6.44
C HIS A 193 -18.39 -4.12 -4.97
N ALA A 194 -17.39 -4.42 -4.13
CA ALA A 194 -17.38 -4.01 -2.73
C ALA A 194 -17.39 -2.48 -2.57
N ILE A 195 -16.64 -1.77 -3.42
CA ILE A 195 -16.61 -0.31 -3.51
C ILE A 195 -17.96 0.24 -3.97
N GLY A 196 -18.60 -0.36 -4.98
CA GLY A 196 -19.94 0.05 -5.41
C GLY A 196 -20.98 0.00 -4.30
N LEU A 197 -20.98 -1.08 -3.50
CA LEU A 197 -21.84 -1.20 -2.31
C LEU A 197 -21.46 -0.17 -1.23
N LEU A 198 -20.16 0.06 -1.03
CA LEU A 198 -19.68 1.08 -0.10
C LEU A 198 -20.20 2.46 -0.49
N ASP A 199 -20.04 2.85 -1.75
CA ASP A 199 -20.45 4.17 -2.24
C ASP A 199 -21.96 4.35 -2.14
N GLN A 200 -22.76 3.28 -2.37
CA GLN A 200 -24.20 3.30 -2.14
C GLN A 200 -24.55 3.58 -0.68
N ALA A 201 -23.95 2.87 0.27
CA ALA A 201 -24.19 3.10 1.70
C ALA A 201 -23.65 4.47 2.17
N TRP A 202 -22.49 4.86 1.66
CA TRP A 202 -21.77 6.08 2.03
C TRP A 202 -22.43 7.35 1.50
N SER A 203 -23.09 7.31 0.34
CA SER A 203 -23.75 8.48 -0.25
C SER A 203 -25.21 8.65 0.21
N SER A 204 -25.73 7.74 1.02
CA SER A 204 -27.11 7.83 1.49
C SER A 204 -27.33 9.05 2.41
N PRO A 205 -28.43 9.81 2.24
CA PRO A 205 -28.79 10.88 3.17
C PRO A 205 -29.17 10.36 4.57
N GLU A 206 -29.49 9.08 4.70
CA GLU A 206 -29.82 8.41 5.96
C GLU A 206 -28.57 7.75 6.60
N ARG A 207 -27.36 8.06 6.13
CA ARG A 207 -26.10 7.51 6.64
C ARG A 207 -25.92 7.86 8.12
N THR A 208 -25.88 6.82 8.96
CA THR A 208 -25.59 6.96 10.40
C THR A 208 -24.11 6.76 10.72
N ARG A 209 -23.74 7.03 11.97
CA ARG A 209 -22.39 6.73 12.50
C ARG A 209 -22.02 5.25 12.38
N HIS A 210 -22.97 4.32 12.55
CA HIS A 210 -22.70 2.87 12.42
C HIS A 210 -22.44 2.46 10.97
N VAL A 211 -23.14 3.06 10.01
CA VAL A 211 -22.89 2.88 8.57
C VAL A 211 -21.45 3.27 8.25
N VAL A 212 -21.00 4.44 8.71
CA VAL A 212 -19.62 4.92 8.52
C VAL A 212 -18.60 3.95 9.12
N ASP A 213 -18.81 3.51 10.37
CA ASP A 213 -17.91 2.57 11.05
C ASP A 213 -17.81 1.22 10.31
N ILE A 214 -18.93 0.64 9.89
CA ILE A 214 -18.95 -0.62 9.15
C ILE A 214 -18.26 -0.48 7.79
N CYS A 215 -18.53 0.60 7.04
CA CYS A 215 -17.86 0.86 5.76
C CYS A 215 -16.34 0.98 5.93
N LEU A 216 -15.86 1.80 6.88
CA LEU A 216 -14.43 1.95 7.15
C LEU A 216 -13.79 0.66 7.65
N ASN A 217 -14.51 -0.10 8.48
CA ASN A 217 -14.05 -1.40 8.93
C ASN A 217 -13.96 -2.41 7.79
N GLY A 218 -14.90 -2.37 6.84
CA GLY A 218 -14.89 -3.17 5.62
C GLY A 218 -13.67 -2.88 4.77
N ILE A 219 -13.41 -1.60 4.47
CA ILE A 219 -12.19 -1.21 3.74
C ILE A 219 -10.96 -1.73 4.48
N GLN A 220 -10.83 -1.49 5.79
CA GLN A 220 -9.66 -1.92 6.54
C GLN A 220 -9.45 -3.45 6.55
N ALA A 221 -10.55 -4.22 6.55
CA ALA A 221 -10.50 -5.68 6.58
C ALA A 221 -10.36 -6.31 5.18
N ALA A 222 -10.38 -5.49 4.12
CA ALA A 222 -10.32 -5.97 2.75
C ALA A 222 -9.02 -6.69 2.42
N SER A 223 -9.10 -7.65 1.49
CA SER A 223 -7.91 -8.15 0.82
C SER A 223 -7.20 -7.01 0.07
N PRO A 224 -5.86 -6.97 -0.03
CA PRO A 224 -5.17 -5.88 -0.71
C PRO A 224 -5.60 -5.70 -2.16
N PHE A 225 -5.83 -4.46 -2.58
CA PHE A 225 -6.12 -4.06 -3.95
C PHE A 225 -5.50 -2.68 -4.26
N ASP A 226 -5.41 -2.32 -5.55
CA ASP A 226 -4.84 -1.05 -5.98
C ASP A 226 -5.69 0.12 -5.45
N GLY A 227 -5.06 1.06 -4.72
CA GLY A 227 -5.76 2.19 -4.12
C GLY A 227 -6.39 1.90 -2.74
N HIS A 228 -6.13 0.73 -2.14
CA HIS A 228 -6.70 0.32 -0.85
C HIS A 228 -6.40 1.32 0.29
N GLY A 229 -5.14 1.75 0.40
CA GLY A 229 -4.73 2.70 1.45
C GLY A 229 -5.32 4.09 1.25
N GLU A 230 -5.36 4.56 0.00
CA GLU A 230 -5.92 5.84 -0.41
C GLU A 230 -7.42 5.89 -0.11
N LEU A 231 -8.17 4.84 -0.47
CA LEU A 231 -9.59 4.74 -0.19
C LEU A 231 -9.88 4.82 1.32
N LEU A 232 -9.14 4.06 2.14
CA LEU A 232 -9.30 4.11 3.60
C LEU A 232 -8.98 5.49 4.16
N ARG A 233 -7.86 6.08 3.72
CA ARG A 233 -7.43 7.41 4.16
C ARG A 233 -8.49 8.46 3.85
N ASP A 234 -8.98 8.50 2.61
CA ASP A 234 -9.86 9.56 2.14
C ASP A 234 -11.25 9.47 2.78
N ARG A 235 -11.81 8.26 2.89
CA ARG A 235 -13.09 8.01 3.57
C ARG A 235 -12.99 8.26 5.07
N ALA A 236 -11.90 7.84 5.72
CA ALA A 236 -11.72 8.10 7.14
C ALA A 236 -11.48 9.59 7.43
N ALA A 237 -10.82 10.33 6.53
CA ALA A 237 -10.64 11.77 6.66
C ALA A 237 -11.99 12.52 6.56
N GLU A 238 -12.89 12.08 5.68
CA GLU A 238 -14.27 12.58 5.64
C GLU A 238 -15.01 12.30 6.96
N ALA A 239 -14.95 11.06 7.45
CA ALA A 239 -15.59 10.68 8.71
C ALA A 239 -15.07 11.49 9.92
N VAL A 240 -13.77 11.78 9.98
CA VAL A 240 -13.18 12.63 11.03
C VAL A 240 -13.66 14.08 10.94
N ARG A 241 -13.89 14.63 9.73
CA ARG A 241 -14.47 15.97 9.60
C ARG A 241 -15.88 16.04 10.15
N ASP A 242 -16.68 15.02 9.86
CA ASP A 242 -18.09 14.95 10.29
C ASP A 242 -18.21 14.59 11.79
N HIS A 243 -17.27 13.83 12.33
CA HIS A 243 -17.25 13.36 13.72
C HIS A 243 -15.86 13.54 14.36
N PRO A 244 -15.46 14.77 14.68
CA PRO A 244 -14.08 15.10 15.08
C PRO A 244 -13.63 14.48 16.40
N PHE A 245 -14.54 14.01 17.25
CA PHE A 245 -14.24 13.40 18.54
C PHE A 245 -14.36 11.87 18.55
N ASP A 246 -14.72 11.24 17.43
CA ASP A 246 -14.85 9.77 17.37
C ASP A 246 -13.47 9.12 17.23
N HIS A 247 -13.02 8.48 18.30
CA HIS A 247 -11.70 7.84 18.37
C HIS A 247 -11.52 6.71 17.34
N ILE A 248 -12.60 6.00 16.96
CA ILE A 248 -12.53 4.93 15.97
C ILE A 248 -12.19 5.52 14.61
N PHE A 249 -12.77 6.65 14.22
CA PHE A 249 -12.49 7.26 12.92
C PHE A 249 -11.07 7.82 12.82
N HIS A 250 -10.55 8.42 13.89
CA HIS A 250 -9.13 8.78 13.97
C HIS A 250 -8.21 7.56 13.85
N PHE A 251 -8.59 6.43 14.46
CA PHE A 251 -7.85 5.17 14.33
C PHE A 251 -7.86 4.63 12.89
N ARG A 252 -9.01 4.68 12.20
CA ARG A 252 -9.13 4.29 10.79
C ARG A 252 -8.31 5.22 9.88
N LEU A 253 -8.34 6.53 10.14
CA LEU A 253 -7.55 7.52 9.40
C LEU A 253 -6.04 7.26 9.54
N GLY A 254 -5.56 7.09 10.77
CA GLY A 254 -4.16 6.73 11.02
C GLY A 254 -3.77 5.41 10.38
N SER A 255 -4.70 4.45 10.30
CA SER A 255 -4.48 3.19 9.59
C SER A 255 -4.33 3.38 8.07
N GLY A 256 -5.19 4.18 7.44
CA GLY A 256 -5.09 4.51 6.01
C GLY A 256 -3.84 5.31 5.67
N GLN A 257 -3.50 6.33 6.46
CA GLN A 257 -2.26 7.12 6.31
C GLN A 257 -1.01 6.23 6.40
N HIS A 258 -1.00 5.28 7.33
CA HIS A 258 0.08 4.30 7.43
C HIS A 258 0.20 3.42 6.19
N MET A 259 -0.92 2.99 5.60
CA MET A 259 -0.92 2.16 4.40
C MET A 259 -0.32 2.88 3.19
N VAL A 260 -0.53 4.20 3.09
CA VAL A 260 0.08 5.05 2.05
C VAL A 260 1.46 5.61 2.46
N ARG A 261 2.07 5.07 3.52
CA ARG A 261 3.40 5.44 4.05
C ARG A 261 3.54 6.89 4.50
N ASP A 262 2.44 7.58 4.81
CA ASP A 262 2.45 8.88 5.49
C ASP A 262 2.53 8.67 7.00
N HIS A 263 3.72 8.26 7.46
CA HIS A 263 3.93 7.81 8.85
C HIS A 263 3.73 8.93 9.88
N ASP A 264 4.09 10.18 9.55
CA ASP A 264 3.96 11.29 10.48
C ASP A 264 2.50 11.70 10.68
N ALA A 265 1.72 11.80 9.60
CA ALA A 265 0.28 12.04 9.72
C ALA A 265 -0.41 10.87 10.43
N ALA A 266 -0.01 9.63 10.13
CA ALA A 266 -0.54 8.44 10.79
C ALA A 266 -0.33 8.48 12.31
N LEU A 267 0.88 8.85 12.78
CA LEU A 267 1.16 9.00 14.22
C LEU A 267 0.29 10.08 14.87
N ALA A 268 0.11 11.22 14.20
CA ALA A 268 -0.74 12.29 14.71
C ALA A 268 -2.20 11.83 14.89
N SER A 269 -2.75 11.10 13.91
CA SER A 269 -4.10 10.54 13.96
C SER A 269 -4.25 9.48 15.06
N ILE A 270 -3.30 8.54 15.19
CA ILE A 270 -3.36 7.51 16.26
C ILE A 270 -3.22 8.13 17.65
N ASN A 271 -2.36 9.13 17.83
CA ASN A 271 -2.26 9.84 19.11
C ASN A 271 -3.55 10.62 19.44
N THR A 272 -4.26 11.09 18.43
CA THR A 272 -5.59 11.72 18.60
C THR A 272 -6.65 10.69 18.97
N ALA A 273 -6.64 9.52 18.33
CA ALA A 273 -7.50 8.40 18.70
C ALA A 273 -7.30 7.98 20.17
N LEU A 274 -6.05 7.86 20.63
CA LEU A 274 -5.73 7.56 22.03
C LEU A 274 -6.22 8.64 23.01
N ARG A 275 -6.16 9.92 22.63
CA ARG A 275 -6.66 11.03 23.47
C ARG A 275 -8.18 11.04 23.59
N HIS A 276 -8.89 10.65 22.54
CA HIS A 276 -10.35 10.58 22.53
C HIS A 276 -10.92 9.25 23.02
N LEU A 277 -10.08 8.25 23.26
CA LEU A 277 -10.52 6.96 23.78
C LEU A 277 -11.19 7.17 25.16
N PRO A 278 -12.50 6.89 25.30
CA PRO A 278 -13.21 7.19 26.53
C PRO A 278 -12.67 6.35 27.68
N ALA A 279 -12.42 6.98 28.82
CA ALA A 279 -12.07 6.29 30.07
C ALA A 279 -13.27 5.56 30.71
N LEU A 280 -14.47 5.72 30.13
CA LEU A 280 -15.75 5.20 30.60
C LEU A 280 -16.27 4.12 29.64
N GLY A 281 -16.74 3.00 30.19
CA GLY A 281 -17.18 1.81 29.47
C GLY A 281 -16.86 0.54 30.25
N SER A 282 -17.36 -0.63 29.81
CA SER A 282 -16.97 -1.91 30.43
C SER A 282 -15.44 -1.99 30.44
N ARG A 283 -14.82 -2.18 31.62
CA ARG A 283 -13.36 -2.08 31.81
C ARG A 283 -12.56 -2.95 30.83
N GLY A 284 -13.15 -4.04 30.32
CA GLY A 284 -12.55 -4.90 29.31
C GLY A 284 -12.43 -4.25 27.93
N SER A 285 -13.45 -3.50 27.50
CA SER A 285 -13.50 -2.89 26.16
C SER A 285 -12.45 -1.78 25.99
N HIS A 286 -12.27 -0.93 27.01
CA HIS A 286 -11.29 0.15 26.99
C HIS A 286 -9.85 -0.39 26.87
N LYS A 287 -9.48 -1.37 27.70
CA LYS A 287 -8.14 -1.96 27.70
C LYS A 287 -7.80 -2.59 26.35
N LEU A 288 -8.72 -3.36 25.77
CA LEU A 288 -8.51 -4.00 24.46
C LEU A 288 -8.32 -2.98 23.34
N LEU A 289 -9.13 -1.91 23.31
CA LEU A 289 -8.99 -0.85 22.31
C LEU A 289 -7.67 -0.07 22.49
N GLN A 290 -7.29 0.22 23.74
CA GLN A 290 -6.03 0.87 24.04
C GLN A 290 -4.84 0.03 23.56
N GLU A 291 -4.83 -1.27 23.86
CA GLU A 291 -3.79 -2.20 23.39
C GLU A 291 -3.72 -2.23 21.86
N GLN A 292 -4.88 -2.28 21.18
CA GLN A 292 -4.94 -2.23 19.72
C GLN A 292 -4.34 -0.93 19.16
N TYR A 293 -4.63 0.21 19.78
CA TYR A 293 -4.18 1.52 19.29
C TYR A 293 -2.68 1.71 19.52
N LEU A 294 -2.17 1.23 20.67
CA LEU A 294 -0.74 1.22 20.97
C LEU A 294 0.03 0.29 20.02
N ALA A 295 -0.48 -0.93 19.77
CA ALA A 295 0.14 -1.84 18.81
C ALA A 295 0.21 -1.22 17.40
N LYS A 296 -0.83 -0.51 16.97
CA LYS A 296 -0.82 0.20 15.69
C LYS A 296 0.18 1.35 15.69
N ARG A 297 0.29 2.11 16.78
CA ARG A 297 1.28 3.18 16.95
C ARG A 297 2.71 2.64 16.79
N ASP A 298 3.01 1.51 17.42
CA ASP A 298 4.32 0.87 17.35
C ASP A 298 4.64 0.38 15.93
N ALA A 299 3.66 -0.20 15.23
CA ALA A 299 3.81 -0.58 13.84
C ALA A 299 4.10 0.63 12.92
N ILE A 300 3.49 1.79 13.18
CA ILE A 300 3.78 3.02 12.43
C ILE A 300 5.20 3.52 12.69
N LEU A 301 5.65 3.48 13.95
CA LEU A 301 7.02 3.85 14.32
C LEU A 301 8.05 2.95 13.64
N GLU A 302 7.79 1.64 13.61
CA GLU A 302 8.65 0.69 12.90
C GLU A 302 8.68 0.96 11.40
N GLY A 303 7.52 1.23 10.79
CA GLY A 303 7.42 1.61 9.37
C GLY A 303 8.21 2.87 9.05
N ARG A 304 8.12 3.89 9.91
CA ARG A 304 8.90 5.13 9.78
C ARG A 304 10.41 4.88 9.84
N MET A 305 10.87 4.12 10.83
CA MET A 305 12.29 3.78 10.97
C MET A 305 12.83 3.01 9.75
N ARG A 306 12.03 2.08 9.19
CA ARG A 306 12.39 1.39 7.95
C ARG A 306 12.50 2.35 6.77
N ALA A 307 11.55 3.28 6.61
CA ALA A 307 11.59 4.27 5.55
C ALA A 307 12.81 5.21 5.64
N GLU A 308 13.19 5.61 6.86
CA GLU A 308 14.42 6.39 7.10
C GLU A 308 15.68 5.62 6.70
N LEU A 309 15.79 4.34 7.11
CA LEU A 309 16.92 3.47 6.72
C LEU A 309 17.00 3.22 5.22
N ASP A 310 15.86 3.01 4.56
CA ASP A 310 15.78 2.81 3.11
C ASP A 310 16.20 4.07 2.35
N ALA A 311 15.80 5.26 2.82
CA ALA A 311 16.21 6.53 2.24
C ALA A 311 17.73 6.75 2.37
N GLU A 312 18.31 6.46 3.55
CA GLU A 312 19.77 6.51 3.74
C GLU A 312 20.51 5.49 2.86
N HIS A 313 19.94 4.31 2.64
CA HIS A 313 20.52 3.31 1.76
C HIS A 313 20.48 3.74 0.30
N ALA A 314 19.33 4.25 -0.17
CA ALA A 314 19.16 4.78 -1.52
C ALA A 314 20.12 5.94 -1.81
N GLN A 315 20.32 6.85 -0.84
CA GLN A 315 21.28 7.94 -0.96
C GLN A 315 22.71 7.41 -1.08
N ARG A 316 23.10 6.43 -0.24
CA ARG A 316 24.43 5.81 -0.33
C ARG A 316 24.67 5.11 -1.66
N LEU A 317 23.65 4.48 -2.24
CA LEU A 317 23.75 3.87 -3.56
C LEU A 317 23.93 4.93 -4.66
N ALA A 318 23.13 5.99 -4.64
CA ALA A 318 23.28 7.11 -5.58
C ALA A 318 24.68 7.73 -5.51
N ASP A 319 25.21 7.97 -4.31
CA ASP A 319 26.57 8.49 -4.11
C ASP A 319 27.66 7.52 -4.60
N GLN A 320 27.41 6.21 -4.57
CA GLN A 320 28.33 5.21 -5.13
C GLN A 320 28.28 5.20 -6.66
N GLU A 321 27.08 5.25 -7.24
CA GLU A 321 26.88 5.33 -8.69
C GLU A 321 27.53 6.59 -9.28
N ASP A 322 27.36 7.74 -8.61
CA ASP A 322 27.97 9.00 -9.01
C ASP A 322 29.50 8.94 -8.97
N ARG A 323 30.07 8.37 -7.91
CA ARG A 323 31.53 8.14 -7.82
C ARG A 323 32.04 7.18 -8.89
N HIS A 324 31.28 6.13 -9.19
CA HIS A 324 31.62 5.18 -10.23
C HIS A 324 31.59 5.83 -11.61
N ARG A 325 30.56 6.64 -11.89
CA ARG A 325 30.44 7.44 -13.12
C ARG A 325 31.62 8.38 -13.31
N LEU A 326 31.98 9.16 -12.29
CA LEU A 326 33.14 10.05 -12.34
C LEU A 326 34.46 9.30 -12.58
N ARG A 327 34.65 8.15 -11.94
CA ARG A 327 35.84 7.32 -12.16
C ARG A 327 35.89 6.75 -13.58
N TRP A 328 34.74 6.35 -14.12
CA TRP A 328 34.63 5.84 -15.48
C TRP A 328 34.98 6.91 -16.51
N GLU A 329 34.44 8.12 -16.35
CA GLU A 329 34.77 9.27 -17.21
C GLU A 329 36.27 9.60 -17.19
N GLN A 330 36.91 9.54 -16.01
CA GLN A 330 38.36 9.72 -15.87
C GLN A 330 39.14 8.64 -16.62
N LEU A 331 38.78 7.37 -16.43
CA LEU A 331 39.43 6.24 -17.09
C LEU A 331 39.25 6.30 -18.62
N GLU A 332 38.06 6.66 -19.10
CA GLU A 332 37.79 6.83 -20.52
C GLU A 332 38.63 7.98 -21.11
N GLY A 333 38.76 9.10 -20.39
CA GLY A 333 39.64 10.20 -20.75
C GLY A 333 41.11 9.79 -20.81
N GLU A 334 41.59 8.99 -19.85
CA GLU A 334 42.95 8.45 -19.84
C GLU A 334 43.21 7.47 -20.99
N LEU A 335 42.26 6.56 -21.25
CA LEU A 335 42.35 5.61 -22.35
C LEU A 335 42.38 6.32 -23.71
N ARG A 336 41.56 7.36 -23.87
CA ARG A 336 41.55 8.18 -25.08
C ARG A 336 42.90 8.89 -25.29
N ARG A 337 43.46 9.50 -24.25
CA ARG A 337 44.80 10.12 -24.30
C ARG A 337 45.88 9.11 -24.67
N ARG A 338 45.90 7.93 -24.04
CA ARG A 338 46.86 6.87 -24.37
C ARG A 338 46.71 6.37 -25.81
N GLY A 339 45.47 6.28 -26.30
CA GLY A 339 45.18 5.93 -27.70
C GLY A 339 45.76 6.96 -28.67
N GLU A 340 45.55 8.25 -28.39
CA GLU A 340 46.12 9.35 -29.18
C GLU A 340 47.66 9.35 -29.16
N GLU A 341 48.28 9.10 -28.00
CA GLU A 341 49.73 8.98 -27.86
C GLU A 341 50.30 7.78 -28.64
N GLN A 342 49.66 6.61 -28.54
CA GLN A 342 50.08 5.42 -29.29
C GLN A 342 49.95 5.62 -30.80
N GLU A 343 48.85 6.23 -31.26
CA GLU A 343 48.66 6.53 -32.68
C GLU A 343 49.73 7.49 -33.19
N LYS A 344 50.07 8.52 -32.40
CA LYS A 344 51.15 9.46 -32.72
C LYS A 344 52.51 8.74 -32.79
N ALA A 345 52.85 7.94 -31.79
CA ALA A 345 54.11 7.18 -31.75
C ALA A 345 54.21 6.19 -32.93
N MET A 346 53.09 5.55 -33.31
CA MET A 346 53.03 4.65 -34.45
C MET A 346 53.25 5.40 -35.78
N ARG A 347 52.66 6.59 -35.94
CA ARG A 347 52.92 7.46 -37.11
C ARG A 347 54.39 7.87 -37.19
N GLU A 348 54.97 8.35 -36.08
CA GLU A 348 56.39 8.71 -36.01
C GLU A 348 57.31 7.52 -36.30
N GLY A 349 56.97 6.33 -35.78
CA GLY A 349 57.68 5.08 -36.06
C GLY A 349 57.61 4.68 -37.54
N GLN A 350 56.44 4.80 -38.16
CA GLN A 350 56.26 4.54 -39.60
C GLN A 350 57.05 5.54 -40.46
N GLU A 351 57.08 6.82 -40.08
CA GLU A 351 57.87 7.84 -40.78
C GLU A 351 59.38 7.55 -40.67
N SER A 352 59.87 7.21 -39.49
CA SER A 352 61.28 6.83 -39.26
C SER A 352 61.66 5.56 -40.04
N ALA A 353 60.79 4.54 -40.05
CA ALA A 353 61.00 3.33 -40.82
C ALA A 353 61.05 3.61 -42.33
N ARG A 354 60.16 4.46 -42.84
CA ARG A 354 60.20 4.92 -44.25
C ARG A 354 61.50 5.65 -44.55
N ALA A 355 61.92 6.58 -43.70
CA ALA A 355 63.17 7.32 -43.88
C ALA A 355 64.41 6.41 -43.89
N ASN A 356 64.46 5.41 -43.01
CA ASN A 356 65.53 4.42 -42.98
C ASN A 356 65.54 3.53 -44.23
N HIS A 357 64.36 3.10 -44.71
CA HIS A 357 64.25 2.36 -45.96
C HIS A 357 64.76 3.17 -47.15
N VAL A 358 64.40 4.45 -47.27
CA VAL A 358 64.89 5.34 -48.34
C VAL A 358 66.42 5.46 -48.30
N ARG A 359 67.00 5.73 -47.13
CA ARG A 359 68.46 5.79 -46.96
C ARG A 359 69.15 4.48 -47.32
N SER A 360 68.54 3.33 -47.02
CA SER A 360 69.11 2.02 -47.38
C SER A 360 69.16 1.82 -48.90
N VAL A 361 68.12 2.23 -49.63
CA VAL A 361 68.06 2.16 -51.09
C VAL A 361 69.08 3.09 -51.73
N GLU A 362 69.20 4.32 -51.23
CA GLU A 362 70.23 5.28 -51.68
C GLU A 362 71.65 4.72 -51.49
N LEU A 363 71.94 4.16 -50.31
CA LEU A 363 73.24 3.58 -50.01
C LEU A 363 73.56 2.40 -50.94
N VAL A 364 72.61 1.48 -51.14
CA VAL A 364 72.77 0.32 -52.04
C VAL A 364 73.01 0.77 -53.48
N ALA A 365 72.30 1.79 -53.96
CA ALA A 365 72.47 2.31 -55.32
C ALA A 365 73.86 2.91 -55.55
N VAL A 366 74.37 3.70 -54.59
CA VAL A 366 75.72 4.28 -54.64
C VAL A 366 76.79 3.19 -54.59
N PHE A 367 76.67 2.22 -53.67
CA PHE A 367 77.62 1.11 -53.57
C PHE A 367 77.63 0.23 -54.82
N THR A 368 76.45 -0.12 -55.35
CA THR A 368 76.34 -0.93 -56.58
C THR A 368 77.00 -0.19 -57.75
N SER A 369 76.78 1.12 -57.86
CA SER A 369 77.40 1.95 -58.90
C SER A 369 78.92 2.01 -58.77
N ALA A 370 79.43 2.13 -57.54
CA ALA A 370 80.86 2.14 -57.26
C ALA A 370 81.53 0.79 -57.61
N ILE A 371 80.90 -0.33 -57.24
CA ILE A 371 81.38 -1.68 -57.57
C ILE A 371 81.36 -1.90 -59.09
N ALA A 372 80.24 -1.59 -59.75
CA ALA A 372 80.11 -1.74 -61.20
C ALA A 372 81.12 -0.87 -61.96
N PHE A 373 81.38 0.35 -61.50
CA PHE A 373 82.43 1.21 -62.03
C PHE A 373 83.83 0.62 -61.81
N ALA A 374 84.14 0.12 -60.62
CA ALA A 374 85.44 -0.49 -60.32
C ALA A 374 85.69 -1.74 -61.18
N VAL A 375 84.69 -2.62 -61.30
CA VAL A 375 84.76 -3.82 -62.14
C VAL A 375 84.87 -3.46 -63.62
N GLY A 376 84.03 -2.54 -64.11
CA GLY A 376 84.04 -2.10 -65.50
C GLY A 376 85.32 -1.39 -65.91
N SER A 377 85.84 -0.50 -65.07
CA SER A 377 87.11 0.18 -65.31
C SER A 377 88.30 -0.78 -65.32
N LEU A 378 88.31 -1.78 -64.42
CA LEU A 378 89.31 -2.83 -64.42
C LEU A 378 89.26 -3.66 -65.71
N GLN A 379 88.06 -4.04 -66.16
CA GLN A 379 87.87 -4.83 -67.37
C GLN A 379 88.35 -4.09 -68.63
N VAL A 380 88.00 -2.80 -68.77
CA VAL A 380 88.48 -1.93 -69.87
C VAL A 380 90.00 -1.79 -69.84
N THR A 381 90.60 -1.75 -68.65
CA THR A 381 92.06 -1.63 -68.50
C THR A 381 92.79 -2.92 -68.90
N LEU A 382 92.18 -4.08 -68.63
CA LEU A 382 92.76 -5.40 -68.90
C LEU A 382 92.57 -5.88 -70.36
N THR A 383 91.50 -5.50 -71.06
CA THR A 383 91.32 -5.82 -72.49
C THR A 383 92.20 -4.92 -73.37
N GLY A 384 93.39 -5.42 -73.70
CA GLY A 384 94.55 -4.63 -74.14
C GLY A 384 94.61 -4.11 -75.58
N SER A 385 93.51 -3.97 -76.33
CA SER A 385 93.56 -3.55 -77.75
C SER A 385 93.36 -2.05 -78.01
N PHE A 386 93.02 -1.25 -77.00
CA PHE A 386 92.73 0.18 -77.15
C PHE A 386 93.93 1.09 -76.81
N SER A 387 94.02 2.25 -77.47
CA SER A 387 95.01 3.29 -77.16
C SER A 387 94.74 3.93 -75.78
N LEU A 388 95.75 4.52 -75.13
CA LEU A 388 95.61 5.13 -73.80
C LEU A 388 94.49 6.20 -73.77
N ARG A 389 94.39 6.99 -74.85
CA ARG A 389 93.38 8.05 -74.99
C ARG A 389 91.97 7.47 -75.05
N ASP A 390 91.80 6.36 -75.77
CA ASP A 390 90.50 5.69 -75.91
C ASP A 390 90.08 5.01 -74.61
N ARG A 391 91.03 4.43 -73.85
CA ARG A 391 90.74 3.85 -72.53
C ARG A 391 90.30 4.90 -71.52
N LEU A 392 91.01 6.03 -71.46
CA LEU A 392 90.63 7.15 -70.59
C LEU A 392 89.27 7.74 -70.96
N ALA A 393 88.97 7.84 -72.27
CA ALA A 393 87.66 8.26 -72.73
C ALA A 393 86.56 7.26 -72.35
N LEU A 394 86.81 5.96 -72.47
CA LEU A 394 85.84 4.92 -72.12
C LEU A 394 85.58 4.85 -70.61
N ILE A 395 86.63 4.91 -69.79
CA ILE A 395 86.53 4.96 -68.32
C ILE A 395 85.80 6.23 -67.89
N GLY A 396 86.11 7.37 -68.51
CA GLY A 396 85.41 8.63 -68.27
C GLY A 396 83.92 8.55 -68.62
N ALA A 397 83.58 7.97 -69.78
CA ALA A 397 82.20 7.77 -70.21
C ALA A 397 81.45 6.80 -69.28
N TRP A 398 82.09 5.71 -68.86
CA TRP A 398 81.53 4.76 -67.90
C TRP A 398 81.30 5.38 -66.52
N GLY A 399 82.29 6.13 -66.01
CA GLY A 399 82.19 6.85 -64.74
C GLY A 399 81.07 7.88 -64.77
N ALA A 400 80.99 8.67 -65.85
CA ALA A 400 79.89 9.61 -66.05
C ALA A 400 78.53 8.90 -66.09
N GLY A 401 78.43 7.75 -66.78
CA GLY A 401 77.22 6.94 -66.81
C GLY A 401 76.78 6.43 -65.43
N HIS A 402 77.73 5.98 -64.60
CA HIS A 402 77.43 5.50 -63.24
C HIS A 402 77.07 6.65 -62.29
N VAL A 403 77.70 7.82 -62.45
CA VAL A 403 77.32 9.03 -61.70
C VAL A 403 75.90 9.47 -62.07
N VAL A 404 75.56 9.49 -63.36
CA VAL A 404 74.20 9.80 -63.83
C VAL A 404 73.20 8.77 -63.31
N PHE A 405 73.53 7.49 -63.36
CA PHE A 405 72.68 6.43 -62.82
C PHE A 405 72.45 6.58 -61.31
N ALA A 406 73.50 6.79 -60.52
CA ALA A 406 73.38 7.01 -59.08
C ALA A 406 72.55 8.27 -58.77
N LEU A 407 72.75 9.36 -59.51
CA LEU A 407 71.97 10.59 -59.37
C LEU A 407 70.50 10.40 -59.78
N LEU A 408 70.22 9.60 -60.80
CA LEU A 408 68.84 9.27 -61.22
C LEU A 408 68.13 8.41 -60.19
N VAL A 409 68.82 7.44 -59.59
CA VAL A 409 68.24 6.61 -58.53
C VAL A 409 67.99 7.47 -57.29
N VAL A 410 69.00 8.18 -56.77
CA VAL A 410 68.87 9.04 -55.58
C VAL A 410 67.83 10.15 -55.81
N GLY A 411 67.93 10.85 -56.94
CA GLY A 411 66.98 11.91 -57.32
C GLY A 411 65.57 11.38 -57.56
N GLY A 412 65.44 10.19 -58.16
CA GLY A 412 64.17 9.51 -58.37
C GLY A 412 63.52 9.06 -57.06
N THR A 413 64.28 8.46 -56.14
CA THR A 413 63.79 8.12 -54.79
C THR A 413 63.36 9.38 -54.05
N TRP A 414 64.16 10.45 -54.07
CA TRP A 414 63.80 11.72 -53.41
C TRP A 414 62.49 12.32 -53.96
N LEU A 415 62.29 12.26 -55.27
CA LEU A 415 61.11 12.84 -55.93
C LEU A 415 59.83 12.04 -55.62
N ILE A 416 59.95 10.72 -55.46
CA ILE A 416 58.84 9.82 -55.09
C ILE A 416 58.51 9.91 -53.61
N THR A 417 59.51 10.06 -52.73
CA THR A 417 59.33 10.00 -51.27
C THR A 417 59.12 11.37 -50.63
N ARG A 418 59.10 12.45 -51.42
CA ARG A 418 58.88 13.81 -50.90
C ARG A 418 57.48 13.91 -50.28
N PRO A 419 57.34 14.43 -49.05
CA PRO A 419 56.03 14.66 -48.45
C PRO A 419 55.28 15.70 -49.30
N ARG A 420 54.13 15.31 -49.85
CA ARG A 420 53.18 16.25 -50.44
C ARG A 420 52.61 17.09 -49.30
N ARG A 421 52.89 18.38 -49.32
CA ARG A 421 52.31 19.36 -48.40
C ARG A 421 50.80 19.44 -48.56
#